data_AF-A0A8T4J146-F1
#
_entry.id   AF-A0A8T4J146-F1
#
_cell.length_a   1.000
_cell.length_b   1.000
_cell.length_c   1.000
_cell.angle_alpha   90.00
_cell.angle_beta   90.00
_cell.angle_gamma   90.00
#
_symmetry.space_group_name_H-M   'P 1'
#
loop_
_entity.id
_entity.type
_entity.pdbx_description
1 polymer ?
#
loop_
_entity_poly.entity_id
_entity_poly.type
_entity_poly.pdbx_seq_one_letter_code
_entity_poly.pdbx_strand_id
1 'polypeptide(L)'
;AELADEPYKLELIGLKGSAADAAEGASAEVGAGELTIYDNLDPKSGELCWKDLCRGPHLPSTRAIPAFKLMRSAAAYWRGSEKNKQLQRLYGTAWPTKDELKAHLEFLAEAEKRDHRKLGAEL
;
A
#
# COMPACT_ATOMS: atom_id res chain seq x y z
N ALA A 1 18.40 -0.76 -16.69
CA ALA A 1 17.02 -0.25 -16.77
C ALA A 1 16.65 0.37 -15.43
N GLU A 2 15.80 1.39 -15.40
CA GLU A 2 15.48 2.18 -14.19
C GLU A 2 14.94 1.36 -13.00
N LEU A 3 14.40 0.16 -13.26
CA LEU A 3 13.84 -0.76 -12.25
C LEU A 3 14.56 -2.12 -12.22
N ALA A 4 15.83 -2.18 -12.61
CA ALA A 4 16.56 -3.44 -12.79
C ALA A 4 16.59 -4.33 -11.53
N ASP A 5 16.64 -3.72 -10.35
CA ASP A 5 16.73 -4.42 -9.07
C ASP A 5 15.36 -4.73 -8.45
N GLU A 6 14.27 -4.45 -9.17
CA GLU A 6 12.88 -4.56 -8.69
C GLU A 6 12.11 -5.65 -9.46
N PRO A 7 12.41 -6.94 -9.23
CA PRO A 7 11.91 -8.05 -10.06
C PRO A 7 10.38 -8.13 -10.09
N TYR A 8 9.71 -7.85 -8.97
CA TYR A 8 8.25 -7.85 -8.90
C TYR A 8 7.62 -6.72 -9.72
N LYS A 9 8.24 -5.52 -9.74
CA LYS A 9 7.75 -4.38 -10.54
C LYS A 9 7.94 -4.66 -12.03
N LEU A 10 9.08 -5.23 -12.42
CA LEU A 10 9.34 -5.65 -13.79
C LEU A 10 8.34 -6.71 -14.27
N GLU A 11 8.02 -7.70 -13.44
CA GLU A 11 7.02 -8.73 -13.74
C GLU A 11 5.63 -8.10 -13.98
N LEU A 12 5.21 -7.16 -13.13
CA LEU A 12 3.92 -6.46 -13.29
C LEU A 12 3.85 -5.63 -14.58
N ILE A 13 4.93 -4.94 -14.93
CA ILE A 13 5.01 -4.17 -16.18
C ILE A 13 4.92 -5.11 -17.38
N GLY A 14 5.63 -6.24 -17.35
CA GLY A 14 5.64 -7.22 -18.44
C GLY A 14 4.26 -7.82 -18.74
N LEU A 15 3.47 -8.11 -17.70
CA LEU A 15 2.13 -8.69 -17.86
C LEU A 15 1.08 -7.69 -18.37
N LYS A 16 1.26 -6.38 -18.15
CA LYS A 16 0.42 -5.36 -18.78
C LYS A 16 0.51 -5.43 -20.31
N GLY A 17 1.60 -5.96 -20.88
CA GLY A 17 1.76 -6.16 -22.31
C GLY A 17 0.91 -7.29 -22.91
N SER A 18 0.35 -8.20 -22.09
CA SER A 18 -0.40 -9.38 -22.53
C SER A 18 -1.79 -9.46 -21.88
N ALA A 19 -2.57 -8.38 -21.97
CA ALA A 19 -3.90 -8.29 -21.35
C ALA A 19 -4.97 -9.13 -22.08
N ALA A 20 -4.86 -10.47 -22.01
CA ALA A 20 -5.90 -11.40 -22.46
C ALA A 20 -6.40 -12.36 -21.36
N ASP A 21 -5.64 -12.63 -20.28
CA ASP A 21 -6.05 -13.60 -19.25
C ASP A 21 -6.03 -12.99 -17.84
N ALA A 22 -7.11 -12.29 -17.49
CA ALA A 22 -7.33 -11.77 -16.13
C ALA A 22 -8.02 -12.83 -15.25
N ALA A 23 -7.23 -13.73 -14.66
CA ALA A 23 -7.68 -14.56 -13.56
C ALA A 23 -7.76 -13.75 -12.24
N GLU A 24 -8.80 -14.05 -11.45
CA GLU A 24 -9.22 -13.32 -10.25
C GLU A 24 -8.12 -13.10 -9.20
N GLY A 25 -8.15 -11.92 -8.57
CA GLY A 25 -7.41 -11.62 -7.33
C GLY A 25 -6.20 -10.69 -7.48
N ALA A 26 -5.66 -10.53 -8.69
CA ALA A 26 -4.54 -9.60 -8.97
C ALA A 26 -4.91 -8.43 -9.89
N SER A 27 -6.13 -8.43 -10.45
CA SER A 27 -6.55 -7.48 -11.51
C SER A 27 -7.56 -6.41 -11.07
N ALA A 28 -7.90 -6.30 -9.78
CA ALA A 28 -8.94 -5.36 -9.35
C ALA A 28 -8.52 -3.87 -9.35
N GLU A 29 -7.24 -3.55 -9.54
CA GLU A 29 -6.73 -2.16 -9.42
C GLU A 29 -5.99 -1.67 -10.68
N VAL A 30 -6.07 -2.42 -11.79
CA VAL A 30 -5.32 -2.09 -13.02
C VAL A 30 -6.25 -1.43 -14.04
N GLY A 31 -6.83 -0.29 -13.68
CA GLY A 31 -7.56 0.58 -14.61
C GLY A 31 -6.69 1.06 -15.78
N ALA A 32 -7.30 1.43 -16.89
CA ALA A 32 -6.68 1.71 -18.21
C ALA A 32 -5.73 2.94 -18.31
N GLY A 33 -5.02 3.34 -17.25
CA GLY A 33 -4.13 4.50 -17.26
C GLY A 33 -2.71 4.26 -17.82
N GLU A 34 -2.01 5.34 -18.11
CA GLU A 34 -0.54 5.34 -18.25
C GLU A 34 0.11 4.95 -16.91
N LEU A 35 1.29 4.35 -16.95
CA LEU A 35 2.07 4.05 -15.74
C LEU A 35 3.10 5.18 -15.59
N THR A 36 3.11 5.82 -14.42
CA THR A 36 3.96 6.97 -14.12
C THR A 36 4.97 6.59 -13.05
N ILE A 37 6.23 6.97 -13.25
CA ILE A 37 7.26 6.87 -12.22
C ILE A 37 7.25 8.19 -11.43
N TYR A 38 7.14 8.08 -10.10
CA TYR A 38 7.15 9.20 -9.18
C TYR A 38 8.49 9.27 -8.44
N ASP A 39 9.24 10.34 -8.70
CA ASP A 39 10.49 10.64 -8.01
C ASP A 39 10.19 11.42 -6.72
N ASN A 40 10.49 10.81 -5.57
CA ASN A 40 10.34 11.46 -4.28
C ASN A 40 11.67 12.06 -3.86
N LEU A 41 11.75 13.38 -3.99
CA LEU A 41 12.95 14.17 -3.69
C LEU A 41 12.90 14.70 -2.26
N ASP A 42 14.07 14.84 -1.63
CA ASP A 42 14.20 15.55 -0.37
C ASP A 42 13.94 17.05 -0.61
N PRO A 43 13.01 17.69 0.12
CA PRO A 43 12.59 19.05 -0.16
C PRO A 43 13.65 20.11 0.20
N LYS A 44 14.72 19.76 0.93
CA LYS A 44 15.78 20.70 1.32
C LYS A 44 16.99 20.63 0.38
N SER A 45 17.40 19.42 0.02
CA SER A 45 18.59 19.15 -0.79
C SER A 45 18.28 18.94 -2.27
N GLY A 46 17.04 18.55 -2.62
CA GLY A 46 16.67 18.15 -3.97
C GLY A 46 17.18 16.77 -4.38
N GLU A 47 17.83 16.04 -3.47
CA GLU A 47 18.34 14.70 -3.73
C GLU A 47 17.19 13.70 -3.86
N LEU A 48 17.34 12.72 -4.75
CA LEU A 48 16.37 11.64 -4.91
C LEU A 48 16.41 10.69 -3.71
N CYS A 49 15.33 10.62 -2.94
CA CYS A 49 15.22 9.68 -1.83
C CYS A 49 14.80 8.28 -2.31
N TRP A 50 13.76 8.21 -3.12
CA TRP A 50 13.23 6.94 -3.66
C TRP A 50 12.31 7.20 -4.86
N LYS A 51 12.06 6.16 -5.64
CA LYS A 51 11.15 6.16 -6.78
C LYS A 51 10.12 5.07 -6.64
N ASP A 52 8.91 5.32 -7.12
CA ASP A 52 7.91 4.27 -7.22
C ASP A 52 6.99 4.42 -8.42
N LEU A 53 6.45 3.29 -8.87
CA LEU A 53 5.58 3.20 -10.04
C LEU A 53 4.13 3.17 -9.60
N CYS A 54 3.34 4.13 -10.05
CA CYS A 54 1.91 4.17 -9.77
C CYS A 54 1.13 4.75 -10.95
N ARG A 55 -0.20 4.58 -10.93
CA ARG A 55 -1.10 5.22 -11.90
C ARG A 55 -1.45 6.65 -11.51
N GLY A 56 -1.43 6.93 -10.20
CA GLY A 56 -1.76 8.23 -9.64
C GLY A 56 -3.20 8.70 -9.91
N PRO A 57 -3.47 10.01 -9.76
CA PRO A 57 -2.52 11.06 -9.38
C PRO A 57 -2.07 10.95 -7.91
N HIS A 58 -0.82 11.32 -7.63
CA HIS A 58 -0.32 11.49 -6.27
C HIS A 58 -0.53 12.93 -5.80
N LEU A 59 -0.53 13.13 -4.48
CA LEU A 59 -0.53 14.46 -3.89
C LEU A 59 0.77 15.20 -4.27
N PRO A 60 0.70 16.52 -4.51
CA PRO A 60 1.86 17.30 -4.95
C PRO A 60 2.93 17.45 -3.85
N SER A 61 2.58 17.25 -2.58
CA SER A 61 3.50 17.32 -1.46
C SER A 61 3.03 16.45 -0.30
N THR A 62 3.97 15.82 0.41
CA THR A 62 3.72 15.06 1.65
C THR A 62 3.13 15.93 2.77
N ARG A 63 3.27 17.26 2.71
CA ARG A 63 2.61 18.19 3.65
C ARG A 63 1.08 18.09 3.61
N ALA A 64 0.51 17.62 2.50
CA ALA A 64 -0.93 17.38 2.37
C ALA A 64 -1.41 16.12 3.11
N ILE A 65 -0.52 15.38 3.78
CA ILE A 65 -0.85 14.21 4.60
C ILE A 65 -0.50 14.52 6.08
N PRO A 66 -1.28 15.37 6.76
CA PRO A 66 -0.93 15.86 8.10
C PRO A 66 -1.12 14.83 9.21
N ALA A 67 -1.90 13.78 8.96
CA ALA A 67 -2.21 12.74 9.93
C ALA A 67 -2.19 11.36 9.25
N PHE A 68 -1.26 10.50 9.66
CA PHE A 68 -1.23 9.10 9.25
C PHE A 68 -0.73 8.22 10.40
N LYS A 69 -1.06 6.93 10.36
CA LYS A 69 -0.60 5.94 11.33
C LYS A 69 -0.35 4.60 10.67
N LEU A 70 0.79 3.99 11.01
CA LEU A 70 1.06 2.58 10.73
C LEU A 70 0.25 1.72 11.71
N MET A 71 -0.44 0.74 11.16
CA MET A 71 -1.34 -0.14 11.91
C MET A 71 -0.59 -1.44 12.26
N ARG A 72 -0.94 -2.54 11.59
CA ARG A 72 -0.30 -3.85 11.80
C ARG A 72 0.53 -4.25 10.59
N SER A 73 1.51 -5.12 10.81
CA SER A 73 2.07 -5.96 9.75
C SER A 73 1.29 -7.27 9.64
N ALA A 74 1.28 -7.87 8.45
CA ALA A 74 0.74 -9.20 8.22
C ALA A 74 1.58 -9.91 7.16
N ALA A 75 1.51 -11.24 7.12
CA ALA A 75 1.98 -11.99 5.96
C ALA A 75 1.02 -11.80 4.78
N ALA A 76 1.57 -11.70 3.58
CA ALA A 76 0.87 -11.76 2.31
C ALA A 76 1.64 -12.68 1.37
N TYR A 77 1.02 -13.07 0.26
CA TYR A 77 1.70 -13.87 -0.76
C TYR A 77 1.67 -13.14 -2.10
N TRP A 78 2.75 -13.28 -2.88
CA TRP A 78 2.82 -12.70 -4.22
C TRP A 78 1.65 -13.19 -5.08
N ARG A 79 0.96 -12.26 -5.75
CA ARG A 79 -0.29 -12.52 -6.50
C ARG A 79 -1.42 -13.18 -5.70
N GLY A 80 -1.38 -13.11 -4.37
CA GLY A 80 -2.39 -13.72 -3.51
C GLY A 80 -2.38 -15.25 -3.46
N SER A 81 -1.34 -15.91 -3.99
CA SER A 81 -1.24 -17.38 -3.98
C SER A 81 -0.20 -17.85 -2.97
N GLU A 82 -0.61 -18.72 -2.05
CA GLU A 82 0.28 -19.36 -1.04
C GLU A 82 1.45 -20.16 -1.63
N LYS A 83 1.34 -20.55 -2.91
CA LYS A 83 2.42 -21.24 -3.64
C LYS A 83 3.60 -20.33 -3.98
N ASN A 84 3.39 -19.01 -3.93
CA ASN A 84 4.39 -18.02 -4.26
C ASN A 84 5.12 -17.51 -3.01
N LYS A 85 6.18 -16.74 -3.22
CA LYS A 85 6.95 -16.13 -2.14
C LYS A 85 6.07 -15.33 -1.18
N GLN A 86 6.24 -15.59 0.10
CA GLN A 86 5.63 -14.80 1.18
C GLN A 86 6.27 -13.41 1.24
N LEU A 87 5.44 -12.40 1.39
CA LEU A 87 5.78 -10.99 1.51
C LEU A 87 5.23 -10.45 2.83
N GLN A 88 5.76 -9.32 3.28
CA GLN A 88 5.23 -8.59 4.42
C GLN A 88 4.32 -7.46 3.93
N ARG A 89 3.07 -7.48 4.37
CA ARG A 89 2.12 -6.39 4.13
C ARG A 89 2.10 -5.46 5.33
N LEU A 90 2.35 -4.17 5.08
CA LEU A 90 2.23 -3.11 6.07
C LEU A 90 0.89 -2.41 5.87
N TYR A 91 0.04 -2.40 6.89
CA TYR A 91 -1.21 -1.65 6.88
C TYR A 91 -0.98 -0.27 7.48
N GLY A 92 -1.58 0.76 6.88
CA GLY A 92 -1.59 2.13 7.37
C GLY A 92 -2.90 2.83 7.05
N THR A 93 -3.18 3.92 7.74
CA THR A 93 -4.34 4.78 7.49
C THR A 93 -3.89 6.25 7.50
N ALA A 94 -4.50 7.09 6.67
CA ALA A 94 -4.19 8.52 6.54
C ALA A 94 -5.49 9.33 6.47
N TRP A 95 -5.48 10.50 7.09
CA TRP A 95 -6.66 11.35 7.24
C TRP A 95 -6.31 12.83 6.99
N PRO A 96 -7.28 13.65 6.54
CA PRO A 96 -7.07 15.09 6.34
C PRO A 96 -6.75 15.85 7.63
N THR A 97 -7.21 15.36 8.79
CA THR A 97 -6.99 16.00 10.09
C THR A 97 -6.58 14.98 11.17
N LYS A 98 -5.91 15.47 12.23
CA LYS A 98 -5.52 14.64 13.37
C LYS A 98 -6.72 14.18 14.19
N ASP A 99 -7.78 14.99 14.26
CA ASP A 99 -8.99 14.67 15.01
C ASP A 99 -9.77 13.53 14.36
N GLU A 100 -9.87 13.52 13.02
CA GLU A 100 -10.46 12.41 12.28
C GLU A 100 -9.66 11.11 12.45
N LEU A 101 -8.33 11.18 12.36
CA LEU A 101 -7.47 10.03 12.64
C LEU A 101 -7.72 9.50 14.06
N LYS A 102 -7.79 10.40 15.06
CA LYS A 102 -8.03 10.02 16.45
C LYS A 102 -9.40 9.34 16.61
N ALA A 103 -10.47 9.93 16.06
CA ALA A 103 -11.81 9.36 16.10
C ALA A 103 -11.85 7.96 15.45
N HIS A 104 -11.15 7.77 14.32
CA HIS A 104 -11.06 6.47 13.68
C HIS A 104 -10.34 5.43 14.54
N LEU A 105 -9.25 5.82 15.21
CA LEU A 105 -8.51 4.91 16.09
C LEU A 105 -9.30 4.54 17.35
N GLU A 106 -10.07 5.48 17.91
CA GLU A 106 -10.97 5.22 19.03
C GLU A 106 -12.08 4.23 18.63
N PHE A 107 -12.65 4.40 17.43
CA PHE A 107 -13.62 3.46 16.87
C PHE A 107 -13.04 2.04 16.73
N LEU A 108 -11.82 1.91 16.20
CA LEU A 108 -11.15 0.62 16.05
C LEU A 108 -10.84 -0.03 17.42
N ALA A 109 -10.41 0.75 18.40
CA ALA A 109 -10.15 0.25 19.76
C ALA A 109 -11.43 -0.25 20.44
N GLU A 110 -12.56 0.43 20.25
CA GLU A 110 -13.84 -0.01 20.78
C GLU A 110 -14.35 -1.28 20.08
N ALA A 111 -14.14 -1.40 18.77
CA ALA A 111 -14.45 -2.62 18.03
C ALA A 111 -13.59 -3.82 18.50
N GLU A 112 -12.31 -3.58 18.80
CA GLU A 112 -11.38 -4.60 19.28
C GLU A 112 -11.75 -5.15 20.66
N LYS A 113 -12.23 -4.30 21.58
CA LYS A 113 -12.73 -4.73 22.90
C LYS A 113 -13.92 -5.69 22.82
N ARG A 114 -14.65 -5.68 21.71
CA ARG A 114 -15.83 -6.52 21.48
C ARG A 114 -15.51 -7.76 20.64
N ASP A 115 -14.23 -8.00 20.34
CA ASP A 115 -13.79 -9.18 19.59
C ASP A 115 -13.78 -10.40 20.53
N HIS A 116 -14.80 -11.27 20.35
CA HIS A 116 -14.97 -12.51 21.12
C HIS A 116 -13.72 -13.41 21.11
N ARG A 117 -12.89 -13.36 20.05
CA ARG A 117 -11.67 -14.17 19.96
C ARG A 117 -10.59 -13.70 20.91
N LYS A 118 -10.54 -12.40 21.22
CA LYS A 118 -9.57 -11.81 22.15
C LYS A 118 -10.05 -11.97 23.59
N LEU A 119 -11.32 -11.66 23.83
CA LEU A 119 -11.93 -11.82 25.16
C LEU A 119 -11.83 -13.26 25.68
N GLY A 120 -11.99 -14.27 24.81
CA GLY A 120 -11.84 -15.66 25.19
C GLY A 120 -10.40 -16.12 25.45
N ALA A 121 -9.39 -15.35 25.07
CA ALA A 121 -7.98 -15.62 25.36
C ALA A 121 -7.46 -14.87 26.61
N GLU A 122 -8.15 -13.81 27.01
CA GLU A 122 -7.81 -12.97 28.16
C GLU A 122 -8.56 -13.34 29.46
N LEU A 123 -9.62 -14.16 29.36
CA LEU A 123 -10.38 -14.74 30.48
C LEU A 123 -9.95 -16.19 30.76
#